data_AF-A0A2W5YDF8-F1
#
_entry.id   AF-A0A2W5YDF8-F1
#
_cell.length_a   1.000
_cell.length_b   1.000
_cell.length_c   1.000
_cell.angle_alpha   90.00
_cell.angle_beta   90.00
_cell.angle_gamma   90.00
#
_symmetry.space_group_name_H-M   'P 1'
#
loop_
_entity.id
_entity.type
_entity.pdbx_description
1 polymer ?
#
loop_
_entity_poly.entity_id
_entity_poly.type
_entity_poly.pdbx_seq_one_letter_code
_entity_poly.pdbx_strand_id
1 'polypeptide(L)'
;MAAGGYGRGARILSIGIATTGVVTFAYFALASHALGATRYGGVSVLWAVLFVVVSIIYRPIEQLLSRTIADRRARGLAGHPIRVAALIQLGFAVLFLVVALVARHRLINGVFDGASALYWILVSGVLAYAASYFARGWLAGHERFALYGGLVLCEALSRFLFALAAVVGITHGQTAVALGIAAAPAFSLAVVPWALRRHADRVASEGDAGIAADAASPDATAVAADATVEEHRAATAGGELSLARGGRFALSVLGIMAAEQALLNLPVLTVKATANAALAGAAFNILLIARAPLQLFQAIQTSLLPHLTGLHSRAGAESFHRTVRITLLTIAAFAAAVALGLLAVGPQVMHAVFAGRPYARGGLVLVGCGMGLHLVAGTLNQAALARDRAGLAAAAWLTAAALFVGWLTLPVVSDQLLRVELGYVGATGILSGLLYALYLRPGPLPAQLGAEPETASAPHRLVTPASRRRRPHGRSWPPRERGR
;
A
#
# COMPACT_ATOMS: atom_id res chain seq x y z
N MET A 1 -7.95 22.70 11.23
CA MET A 1 -7.59 21.71 12.29
C MET A 1 -7.49 20.26 11.80
N ALA A 2 -8.21 19.82 10.75
CA ALA A 2 -8.19 18.43 10.26
C ALA A 2 -6.83 17.91 9.74
N ALA A 3 -6.04 18.75 9.05
CA ALA A 3 -4.75 18.34 8.46
C ALA A 3 -3.70 17.93 9.52
N GLY A 4 -3.73 18.52 10.71
CA GLY A 4 -2.80 18.20 11.80
C GLY A 4 -3.06 16.84 12.45
N GLY A 5 -4.32 16.37 12.45
CA GLY A 5 -4.71 15.06 12.98
C GLY A 5 -4.28 13.91 12.08
N TYR A 6 -4.46 14.07 10.76
CA TYR A 6 -4.08 13.07 9.76
C TYR A 6 -2.57 12.79 9.77
N GLY A 7 -1.74 13.84 9.73
CA GLY A 7 -0.27 13.69 9.73
C GLY A 7 0.27 13.02 10.99
N ARG A 8 -0.33 13.30 12.16
CA ARG A 8 0.02 12.64 13.42
C ARG A 8 -0.38 11.15 13.40
N GLY A 9 -1.57 10.82 12.89
CA GLY A 9 -2.06 9.46 12.76
C GLY A 9 -1.22 8.61 11.80
N ALA A 10 -0.87 9.16 10.63
CA ALA A 10 -0.01 8.50 9.66
C ALA A 10 1.38 8.20 10.23
N ARG A 11 1.97 9.13 10.99
CA ARG A 11 3.26 8.89 11.68
C ARG A 11 3.20 7.74 12.68
N ILE A 12 2.12 7.63 13.46
CA ILE A 12 1.93 6.54 14.43
C ILE A 12 1.83 5.19 13.70
N LEU A 13 1.06 5.14 12.62
CA LEU A 13 0.95 3.94 11.78
C LEU A 13 2.31 3.51 11.23
N SER A 14 3.07 4.46 10.69
CA SER A 14 4.41 4.20 10.15
C SER A 14 5.35 3.59 11.18
N ILE A 15 5.36 4.13 12.40
CA ILE A 15 6.15 3.60 13.52
C ILE A 15 5.67 2.18 13.86
N GLY A 16 4.36 1.97 14.00
CA GLY A 16 3.79 0.64 14.30
C GLY A 16 4.14 -0.42 13.25
N ILE A 17 4.08 -0.06 11.97
CA ILE A 17 4.48 -0.94 10.86
C ILE A 17 5.98 -1.24 10.89
N ALA A 18 6.83 -0.24 11.15
CA ALA A 18 8.27 -0.44 11.26
C ALA A 18 8.63 -1.37 12.43
N THR A 19 8.02 -1.15 13.61
CA THR A 19 8.19 -2.02 14.79
C THR A 19 7.75 -3.45 14.50
N THR A 20 6.65 -3.64 13.76
CA THR A 20 6.18 -4.96 13.34
C THR A 20 7.25 -5.70 12.53
N GLY A 21 7.96 -5.01 11.64
CA GLY A 21 9.07 -5.58 10.88
C GLY A 21 10.19 -6.10 11.80
N VAL A 22 10.61 -5.31 12.78
CA VAL A 22 11.66 -5.68 13.76
C VAL A 22 11.21 -6.88 14.61
N VAL A 23 9.99 -6.86 15.13
CA VAL A 23 9.46 -7.98 15.94
C VAL A 23 9.31 -9.26 15.10
N THR A 24 8.92 -9.13 13.83
CA THR A 24 8.86 -10.26 12.90
C THR A 24 10.26 -10.81 12.61
N PHE A 25 11.27 -9.95 12.50
CA PHE A 25 12.66 -10.38 12.37
C PHE A 25 13.11 -11.16 13.62
N ALA A 26 12.80 -10.67 14.81
CA ALA A 26 13.09 -11.36 16.07
C ALA A 26 12.37 -12.71 16.18
N TYR A 27 11.13 -12.82 15.69
CA TYR A 27 10.42 -14.11 15.58
C TYR A 27 11.23 -15.13 14.78
N PHE A 28 11.75 -14.76 13.60
CA PHE A 28 12.54 -15.67 12.77
C PHE A 28 13.90 -16.01 13.37
N ALA A 29 14.56 -15.03 14.02
CA ALA A 29 15.78 -15.28 14.76
C ALA A 29 15.55 -16.34 15.85
N LEU A 30 14.56 -16.13 16.74
CA LEU A 30 14.21 -17.09 17.80
C LEU A 30 13.78 -18.44 17.24
N ALA A 31 12.98 -18.46 16.17
CA ALA A 31 12.57 -19.69 15.52
C ALA A 31 13.76 -20.49 14.97
N SER A 32 14.79 -19.81 14.45
CA SER A 32 16.01 -20.48 13.98
C SER A 32 16.82 -21.09 15.12
N HIS A 33 16.87 -20.44 16.29
CA HIS A 33 17.56 -20.98 17.46
C HIS A 33 16.78 -22.11 18.15
N ALA A 34 15.45 -22.03 18.15
CA ALA A 34 14.57 -23.07 18.74
C ALA A 34 14.48 -24.34 17.87
N LEU A 35 14.77 -24.25 16.57
CA LEU A 35 14.53 -25.32 15.60
C LEU A 35 15.79 -25.66 14.80
N GLY A 36 16.04 -26.96 14.56
CA GLY A 36 17.05 -27.37 13.59
C GLY A 36 16.72 -26.85 12.17
N ALA A 37 17.76 -26.70 11.33
CA ALA A 37 17.69 -26.02 10.03
C ALA A 37 16.53 -26.47 9.12
N THR A 38 16.25 -27.77 9.03
CA THR A 38 15.16 -28.31 8.21
C THR A 38 13.78 -27.89 8.73
N ARG A 39 13.56 -27.96 10.06
CA ARG A 39 12.30 -27.56 10.70
C ARG A 39 12.11 -26.06 10.62
N TYR A 40 13.15 -25.28 10.86
CA TYR A 40 13.13 -23.84 10.65
C TYR A 40 12.77 -23.49 9.20
N GLY A 41 13.43 -24.15 8.24
CA GLY A 41 13.16 -24.04 6.82
C GLY A 41 11.69 -24.25 6.44
N GLY A 42 11.04 -25.26 7.04
CA GLY A 42 9.60 -25.48 6.86
C GLY A 42 8.73 -24.33 7.36
N VAL A 43 9.12 -23.64 8.45
CA VAL A 43 8.44 -22.43 8.93
C VAL A 43 8.64 -21.26 7.95
N SER A 44 9.84 -21.09 7.40
CA SER A 44 10.12 -20.07 6.39
C SER A 44 9.34 -20.31 5.09
N VAL A 45 9.20 -21.56 4.65
CA VAL A 45 8.36 -21.94 3.50
C VAL A 45 6.89 -21.67 3.79
N LEU A 46 6.38 -22.07 4.97
CA LEU A 46 5.02 -21.76 5.41
C LEU A 46 4.75 -20.26 5.34
N TRP A 47 5.66 -19.44 5.87
CA TRP A 47 5.55 -17.98 5.80
C TRP A 47 5.48 -17.48 4.36
N ALA A 48 6.40 -17.94 3.49
CA ALA A 48 6.46 -17.50 2.11
C ALA A 48 5.15 -17.82 1.35
N VAL A 49 4.65 -19.05 1.48
CA VAL A 49 3.37 -19.47 0.87
C VAL A 49 2.22 -18.64 1.43
N LEU A 50 2.12 -18.52 2.76
CA LEU A 50 1.05 -17.79 3.41
C LEU A 50 1.02 -16.32 2.95
N PHE A 51 2.17 -15.65 2.93
CA PHE A 51 2.25 -14.23 2.56
C PHE A 51 1.93 -13.99 1.09
N VAL A 52 2.33 -14.89 0.18
CA VAL A 52 1.91 -14.83 -1.23
C VAL A 52 0.38 -14.92 -1.32
N VAL A 53 -0.21 -15.92 -0.67
CA VAL A 53 -1.66 -16.17 -0.72
C VAL A 53 -2.44 -14.98 -0.14
N VAL A 54 -2.17 -14.55 1.09
CA VAL A 54 -2.93 -13.48 1.74
C VAL A 54 -2.74 -12.13 1.04
N SER A 55 -1.56 -11.86 0.49
CA SER A 55 -1.29 -10.60 -0.21
C SER A 55 -2.00 -10.51 -1.56
N ILE A 56 -2.12 -11.63 -2.28
CA ILE A 56 -2.83 -11.67 -3.56
C ILE A 56 -4.35 -11.64 -3.34
N ILE A 57 -4.85 -12.35 -2.32
CA ILE A 57 -6.29 -12.54 -2.14
C ILE A 57 -6.92 -11.41 -1.31
N TYR A 58 -6.33 -11.02 -0.18
CA TYR A 58 -7.01 -10.14 0.79
C TYR A 58 -6.57 -8.68 0.75
N ARG A 59 -5.31 -8.40 0.43
CA ARG A 59 -4.82 -7.01 0.33
C ARG A 59 -5.61 -6.15 -0.68
N PRO A 60 -6.08 -6.69 -1.83
CA PRO A 60 -6.91 -5.91 -2.75
C PRO A 60 -8.26 -5.54 -2.16
N ILE A 61 -8.84 -6.45 -1.37
CA ILE A 61 -10.13 -6.24 -0.71
C ILE A 61 -9.97 -5.25 0.43
N GLU A 62 -8.87 -5.33 1.18
CA GLU A 62 -8.47 -4.32 2.17
C GLU A 62 -8.44 -2.91 1.54
N GLN A 63 -7.80 -2.77 0.38
CA GLN A 63 -7.71 -1.51 -0.36
C GLN A 63 -9.06 -1.05 -0.90
N LEU A 64 -9.86 -1.96 -1.47
CA LEU A 64 -11.20 -1.69 -1.97
C LEU A 64 -12.09 -1.14 -0.85
N LEU A 65 -12.16 -1.86 0.27
CA LEU A 65 -12.96 -1.50 1.43
C LEU A 65 -12.53 -0.13 2.00
N SER A 66 -11.22 0.06 2.19
CA SER A 66 -10.67 1.34 2.67
C SER A 66 -11.06 2.51 1.76
N ARG A 67 -10.91 2.35 0.43
CA ARG A 67 -11.24 3.37 -0.56
C ARG A 67 -12.73 3.67 -0.59
N THR A 68 -13.60 2.65 -0.58
CA THR A 68 -15.05 2.82 -0.59
C THR A 68 -15.55 3.58 0.65
N ILE A 69 -15.01 3.27 1.83
CA ILE A 69 -15.34 3.99 3.07
C ILE A 69 -14.86 5.45 2.99
N ALA A 70 -13.59 5.65 2.64
CA ALA A 70 -12.97 6.97 2.59
C ALA A 70 -13.69 7.92 1.61
N ASP A 71 -14.08 7.41 0.45
CA ASP A 71 -14.77 8.16 -0.60
C ASP A 71 -16.20 8.56 -0.22
N ARG A 72 -16.95 7.68 0.47
CA ARG A 72 -18.29 8.04 0.99
C ARG A 72 -18.21 9.06 2.12
N ARG A 73 -17.23 8.89 3.03
CA ARG A 73 -16.99 9.83 4.12
C ARG A 73 -16.60 11.22 3.59
N ALA A 74 -15.76 11.28 2.55
CA ALA A 74 -15.39 12.54 1.90
C ALA A 74 -16.61 13.27 1.30
N ARG A 75 -17.67 12.54 0.95
CA ARG A 75 -18.95 13.05 0.44
C ARG A 75 -20.02 13.27 1.53
N GLY A 76 -19.67 13.08 2.80
CA GLY A 76 -20.62 13.23 3.93
C GLY A 76 -21.74 12.20 3.97
N LEU A 77 -21.65 11.10 3.21
CA LEU A 77 -22.71 10.10 3.14
C LEU A 77 -22.71 9.18 4.37
N ALA A 78 -23.85 9.10 5.06
CA ALA A 78 -24.06 8.16 6.15
C ALA A 78 -24.08 6.71 5.66
N GLY A 79 -23.56 5.80 6.49
CA GLY A 79 -23.48 4.37 6.21
C GLY A 79 -22.38 3.99 5.20
N HIS A 80 -21.63 2.94 5.55
CA HIS A 80 -20.56 2.41 4.71
C HIS A 80 -20.93 0.99 4.24
N PRO A 81 -21.17 0.77 2.93
CA PRO A 81 -21.59 -0.53 2.42
C PRO A 81 -20.43 -1.54 2.50
N ILE A 82 -20.45 -2.37 3.53
CA ILE A 82 -19.43 -3.42 3.74
C ILE A 82 -19.79 -4.76 3.06
N ARG A 83 -21.06 -4.93 2.64
CA ARG A 83 -21.60 -6.22 2.16
C ARG A 83 -20.84 -6.77 0.96
N VAL A 84 -20.60 -5.94 -0.06
CA VAL A 84 -19.91 -6.39 -1.29
C VAL A 84 -18.48 -6.83 -0.99
N ALA A 85 -17.72 -6.02 -0.26
CA ALA A 85 -16.37 -6.40 0.16
C ALA A 85 -16.36 -7.68 1.01
N ALA A 86 -17.32 -7.83 1.93
CA ALA A 86 -17.44 -9.01 2.77
C ALA A 86 -17.78 -10.28 1.97
N LEU A 87 -18.70 -10.19 0.99
CA LEU A 87 -19.06 -11.30 0.12
C LEU A 87 -17.90 -11.71 -0.79
N ILE A 88 -17.17 -10.74 -1.36
CA ILE A 88 -15.97 -11.02 -2.16
C ILE A 88 -14.91 -11.72 -1.28
N GLN A 89 -14.66 -11.21 -0.08
CA GLN A 89 -13.69 -11.79 0.85
C GLN A 89 -14.07 -13.20 1.30
N LEU A 90 -15.35 -13.42 1.61
CA LEU A 90 -15.88 -14.74 1.94
C LEU A 90 -15.76 -15.70 0.76
N GLY A 91 -16.13 -15.26 -0.46
CA GLY A 91 -16.01 -16.05 -1.67
C GLY A 91 -14.56 -16.49 -1.93
N PHE A 92 -13.60 -15.58 -1.79
CA PHE A 92 -12.19 -15.90 -1.90
C PHE A 92 -11.68 -16.83 -0.78
N ALA A 93 -12.14 -16.65 0.46
CA ALA A 93 -11.77 -17.52 1.58
C ALA A 93 -12.31 -18.95 1.38
N VAL A 94 -13.56 -19.08 0.90
CA VAL A 94 -14.17 -20.37 0.55
C VAL A 94 -13.45 -21.01 -0.64
N LEU A 95 -13.16 -20.24 -1.70
CA LEU A 95 -12.40 -20.75 -2.85
C LEU A 95 -11.02 -21.24 -2.43
N PHE A 96 -10.30 -20.46 -1.61
CA PHE A 96 -9.02 -20.89 -1.05
C PHE A 96 -9.16 -22.20 -0.26
N LEU A 97 -10.17 -22.30 0.61
CA LEU A 97 -10.39 -23.50 1.43
C LEU A 97 -10.65 -24.73 0.53
N VAL A 98 -11.52 -24.61 -0.45
CA VAL A 98 -11.81 -25.69 -1.41
C VAL A 98 -10.54 -26.11 -2.15
N VAL A 99 -9.80 -25.15 -2.72
CA VAL A 99 -8.55 -25.42 -3.44
C VAL A 99 -7.51 -26.06 -2.51
N ALA A 100 -7.37 -25.58 -1.28
CA ALA A 100 -6.42 -26.11 -0.31
C ALA A 100 -6.78 -27.53 0.13
N LEU A 101 -8.07 -27.86 0.25
CA LEU A 101 -8.54 -29.21 0.58
C LEU A 101 -8.34 -30.18 -0.59
N VAL A 102 -8.66 -29.75 -1.82
CA VAL A 102 -8.40 -30.54 -3.04
C VAL A 102 -6.90 -30.79 -3.23
N ALA A 103 -6.08 -29.77 -3.00
CA ALA A 103 -4.62 -29.85 -3.10
C ALA A 103 -3.94 -30.44 -1.86
N ARG A 104 -4.69 -30.92 -0.85
CA ARG A 104 -4.16 -31.32 0.47
C ARG A 104 -2.96 -32.26 0.37
N HIS A 105 -3.10 -33.36 -0.37
CA HIS A 105 -2.03 -34.36 -0.49
C HIS A 105 -0.76 -33.77 -1.13
N ARG A 106 -0.91 -32.96 -2.20
CA ARG A 106 0.21 -32.32 -2.87
C ARG A 106 0.89 -31.26 -2.01
N LEU A 107 0.13 -30.50 -1.23
CA LEU A 107 0.68 -29.48 -0.33
C LEU A 107 1.42 -30.12 0.85
N ILE A 108 0.83 -31.14 1.49
CA ILE A 108 1.47 -31.84 2.61
C ILE A 108 2.77 -32.50 2.15
N ASN A 109 2.75 -33.27 1.06
CA ASN A 109 3.91 -34.08 0.67
C ASN A 109 4.92 -33.31 -0.19
N GLY A 110 4.46 -32.40 -1.06
CA GLY A 110 5.33 -31.65 -1.97
C GLY A 110 5.90 -30.37 -1.36
N VAL A 111 5.08 -29.59 -0.65
CA VAL A 111 5.51 -28.29 -0.09
C VAL A 111 6.05 -28.43 1.33
N PHE A 112 5.41 -29.26 2.14
CA PHE A 112 5.70 -29.38 3.58
C PHE A 112 6.43 -30.68 3.97
N ASP A 113 6.93 -31.46 3.01
CA ASP A 113 7.72 -32.69 3.25
C ASP A 113 7.04 -33.67 4.23
N GLY A 114 5.72 -33.83 4.13
CA GLY A 114 4.90 -34.70 4.99
C GLY A 114 4.40 -34.05 6.28
N ALA A 115 4.82 -32.82 6.61
CA ALA A 115 4.43 -32.13 7.84
C ALA A 115 2.98 -31.62 7.79
N SER A 116 2.01 -32.50 8.06
CA SER A 116 0.57 -32.17 8.04
C SER A 116 0.19 -31.02 8.98
N ALA A 117 0.94 -30.79 10.06
CA ALA A 117 0.69 -29.67 10.97
C ALA A 117 0.89 -28.31 10.28
N LEU A 118 1.94 -28.15 9.46
CA LEU A 118 2.19 -26.90 8.73
C LEU A 118 1.10 -26.61 7.71
N TYR A 119 0.56 -27.65 7.05
CA TYR A 119 -0.59 -27.53 6.16
C TYR A 119 -1.81 -26.96 6.89
N TRP A 120 -2.17 -27.51 8.06
CA TRP A 120 -3.32 -27.01 8.81
C TRP A 120 -3.09 -25.61 9.36
N ILE A 121 -1.85 -25.26 9.72
CA ILE A 121 -1.46 -23.90 10.12
C ILE A 121 -1.59 -22.94 8.93
N LEU A 122 -1.21 -23.34 7.71
CA LEU A 122 -1.44 -22.56 6.49
C LEU A 122 -2.93 -22.31 6.29
N VAL A 123 -3.75 -23.37 6.30
CA VAL A 123 -5.20 -23.27 6.03
C VAL A 123 -5.88 -22.39 7.08
N SER A 124 -5.70 -22.69 8.36
CA SER A 124 -6.29 -21.91 9.45
C SER A 124 -5.77 -20.47 9.49
N GLY A 125 -4.47 -20.27 9.27
CA GLY A 125 -3.87 -18.94 9.20
C GLY A 125 -4.45 -18.09 8.08
N VAL A 126 -4.55 -18.62 6.85
CA VAL A 126 -5.15 -17.88 5.73
C VAL A 126 -6.61 -17.53 5.99
N LEU A 127 -7.39 -18.44 6.60
CA LEU A 127 -8.78 -18.14 6.97
C LEU A 127 -8.87 -17.06 8.05
N ALA A 128 -8.02 -17.12 9.08
CA ALA A 128 -7.99 -16.11 10.14
C ALA A 128 -7.52 -14.74 9.61
N TYR A 129 -6.56 -14.72 8.67
CA TYR A 129 -6.12 -13.49 8.00
C TYR A 129 -7.25 -12.83 7.19
N ALA A 130 -8.26 -13.57 6.72
CA ALA A 130 -9.43 -12.95 6.10
C ALA A 130 -10.07 -11.94 7.07
N ALA A 131 -10.35 -12.31 8.31
CA ALA A 131 -10.92 -11.37 9.27
C ALA A 131 -9.97 -10.20 9.58
N SER A 132 -8.67 -10.47 9.77
CA SER A 132 -7.67 -9.42 10.05
C SER A 132 -7.55 -8.40 8.92
N TYR A 133 -7.39 -8.83 7.66
CA TYR A 133 -7.30 -7.93 6.51
C TYR A 133 -8.57 -7.13 6.28
N PHE A 134 -9.74 -7.72 6.53
CA PHE A 134 -11.01 -6.99 6.49
C PHE A 134 -11.04 -5.87 7.55
N ALA A 135 -10.64 -6.19 8.79
CA ALA A 135 -10.56 -5.22 9.88
C ALA A 135 -9.56 -4.09 9.55
N ARG A 136 -8.41 -4.40 8.95
CA ARG A 136 -7.44 -3.40 8.46
C ARG A 136 -8.06 -2.43 7.46
N GLY A 137 -8.76 -2.95 6.45
CA GLY A 137 -9.41 -2.13 5.42
C GLY A 137 -10.48 -1.22 6.03
N TRP A 138 -11.27 -1.76 6.96
CA TRP A 138 -12.27 -0.99 7.70
C TRP A 138 -11.62 0.12 8.56
N LEU A 139 -10.58 -0.20 9.32
CA LEU A 139 -9.87 0.76 10.18
C LEU A 139 -9.20 1.86 9.34
N ALA A 140 -8.56 1.49 8.24
CA ALA A 140 -7.90 2.43 7.32
C ALA A 140 -8.92 3.39 6.69
N GLY A 141 -10.06 2.88 6.20
CA GLY A 141 -11.11 3.70 5.61
C GLY A 141 -11.70 4.74 6.57
N HIS A 142 -11.74 4.43 7.88
CA HIS A 142 -12.19 5.35 8.93
C HIS A 142 -11.06 6.22 9.51
N GLU A 143 -9.85 6.24 8.91
CA GLU A 143 -8.65 6.94 9.42
C GLU A 143 -8.22 6.54 10.84
N ARG A 144 -8.50 5.30 11.25
CA ARG A 144 -8.15 4.77 12.58
C ARG A 144 -6.75 4.16 12.59
N PHE A 145 -5.79 4.95 12.14
CA PHE A 145 -4.41 4.54 11.90
C PHE A 145 -3.69 3.97 13.14
N ALA A 146 -3.99 4.50 14.33
CA ALA A 146 -3.43 3.96 15.57
C ALA A 146 -3.89 2.53 15.87
N LEU A 147 -5.18 2.23 15.61
CA LEU A 147 -5.72 0.88 15.80
C LEU A 147 -5.24 -0.09 14.75
N TYR A 148 -5.12 0.38 13.51
CA TYR A 148 -4.48 -0.40 12.45
C TYR A 148 -3.07 -0.79 12.89
N GLY A 149 -2.27 0.18 13.34
CA GLY A 149 -0.91 -0.06 13.83
C GLY A 149 -0.89 -1.04 15.01
N GLY A 150 -1.80 -0.87 15.97
CA GLY A 150 -1.96 -1.79 17.11
C GLY A 150 -2.33 -3.21 16.69
N LEU A 151 -3.25 -3.37 15.75
CA LEU A 151 -3.65 -4.66 15.19
C LEU A 151 -2.43 -5.38 14.59
N VAL A 152 -1.68 -4.72 13.70
CA VAL A 152 -0.51 -5.34 13.04
C VAL A 152 0.62 -5.63 14.03
N LEU A 153 0.81 -4.76 15.04
CA LEU A 153 1.78 -4.99 16.12
C LEU A 153 1.39 -6.20 16.99
N CYS A 154 0.10 -6.34 17.35
CA CYS A 154 -0.40 -7.51 18.06
C CYS A 154 -0.10 -8.80 17.31
N GLU A 155 -0.27 -8.83 15.98
CA GLU A 155 0.09 -10.01 15.20
C GLU A 155 1.57 -10.37 15.30
N ALA A 156 2.46 -9.37 15.18
CA ALA A 156 3.90 -9.62 15.26
C ALA A 156 4.32 -10.09 16.65
N LEU A 157 3.80 -9.45 17.70
CA LEU A 157 4.05 -9.85 19.08
C LEU A 157 3.53 -11.26 19.36
N SER A 158 2.33 -11.61 18.89
CA SER A 158 1.80 -12.98 19.03
C SER A 158 2.75 -14.01 18.40
N ARG A 159 3.23 -13.79 17.18
CA ARG A 159 4.20 -14.71 16.55
C ARG A 159 5.47 -14.84 17.39
N PHE A 160 6.04 -13.68 17.77
CA PHE A 160 7.24 -13.60 18.59
C PHE A 160 7.10 -14.36 19.91
N LEU A 161 5.98 -14.23 20.62
CA LEU A 161 5.74 -14.90 21.89
C LEU A 161 5.71 -16.43 21.77
N PHE A 162 5.20 -16.98 20.66
CA PHE A 162 5.24 -18.43 20.42
C PHE A 162 6.67 -18.93 20.18
N ALA A 163 7.49 -18.18 19.42
CA ALA A 163 8.90 -18.53 19.25
C ALA A 163 9.68 -18.38 20.57
N LEU A 164 9.40 -17.32 21.34
CA LEU A 164 10.02 -17.11 22.65
C LEU A 164 9.68 -18.25 23.61
N ALA A 165 8.40 -18.64 23.70
CA ALA A 165 7.95 -19.76 24.52
C ALA A 165 8.67 -21.07 24.16
N ALA A 166 9.01 -21.28 22.89
CA ALA A 166 9.81 -22.42 22.47
C ALA A 166 11.28 -22.32 22.92
N VAL A 167 11.89 -21.14 22.81
CA VAL A 167 13.28 -20.90 23.25
C VAL A 167 13.44 -21.04 24.76
N VAL A 168 12.47 -20.57 25.56
CA VAL A 168 12.52 -20.68 27.03
C VAL A 168 12.06 -22.05 27.57
N GLY A 169 11.74 -23.01 26.70
CA GLY A 169 11.38 -24.37 27.08
C GLY A 169 9.94 -24.59 27.56
N ILE A 170 9.04 -23.62 27.39
CA ILE A 170 7.61 -23.77 27.73
C ILE A 170 6.92 -24.67 26.69
N THR A 171 7.30 -24.54 25.42
CA THR A 171 6.78 -25.35 24.31
C THR A 171 7.91 -25.91 23.48
N HIS A 172 7.63 -26.92 22.64
CA HIS A 172 8.69 -27.60 21.89
C HIS A 172 8.26 -27.90 20.45
N GLY A 173 9.23 -27.88 19.54
CA GLY A 173 9.07 -28.35 18.17
C GLY A 173 8.48 -27.34 17.18
N GLN A 174 8.49 -27.76 15.92
CA GLN A 174 8.17 -26.91 14.77
C GLN A 174 6.72 -26.41 14.81
N THR A 175 5.78 -27.28 15.18
CA THR A 175 4.36 -26.95 15.26
C THR A 175 4.08 -25.85 16.27
N ALA A 176 4.71 -25.88 17.45
CA ALA A 176 4.53 -24.85 18.47
C ALA A 176 4.96 -23.47 17.94
N VAL A 177 6.15 -23.37 17.36
CA VAL A 177 6.65 -22.10 16.78
C VAL A 177 5.78 -21.63 15.60
N ALA A 178 5.33 -22.55 14.75
CA ALA A 178 4.53 -22.24 13.58
C ALA A 178 3.08 -21.84 13.94
N LEU A 179 2.51 -22.34 15.04
CA LEU A 179 1.16 -21.99 15.50
C LEU A 179 1.02 -20.49 15.74
N GLY A 180 2.09 -19.80 16.13
CA GLY A 180 2.11 -18.34 16.24
C GLY A 180 1.67 -17.64 14.95
N ILE A 181 1.98 -18.19 13.76
CA ILE A 181 1.60 -17.62 12.46
C ILE A 181 0.08 -17.65 12.27
N ALA A 182 -0.59 -18.74 12.64
CA ALA A 182 -2.04 -18.89 12.53
C ALA A 182 -2.78 -18.16 13.66
N ALA A 183 -2.23 -18.14 14.86
CA ALA A 183 -2.83 -17.50 16.02
C ALA A 183 -2.77 -15.96 15.94
N ALA A 184 -1.72 -15.41 15.32
CA ALA A 184 -1.51 -13.98 15.19
C ALA A 184 -2.69 -13.17 14.64
N PRO A 185 -3.26 -13.50 13.45
CA PRO A 185 -4.42 -12.78 12.93
C PRO A 185 -5.67 -12.95 13.81
N ALA A 186 -5.80 -14.01 14.60
CA ALA A 186 -6.90 -14.16 15.55
C ALA A 186 -6.72 -13.25 16.77
N PHE A 187 -5.52 -13.22 17.36
CA PHE A 187 -5.21 -12.35 18.50
C PHE A 187 -5.29 -10.87 18.16
N SER A 188 -4.95 -10.48 16.93
CA SER A 188 -5.00 -9.08 16.50
C SER A 188 -6.42 -8.51 16.43
N LEU A 189 -7.43 -9.38 16.28
CA LEU A 189 -8.83 -8.97 16.31
C LEU A 189 -9.30 -8.54 17.70
N ALA A 190 -8.53 -8.79 18.78
CA ALA A 190 -8.81 -8.25 20.11
C ALA A 190 -8.84 -6.71 20.14
N VAL A 191 -8.28 -6.05 19.13
CA VAL A 191 -8.31 -4.59 18.97
C VAL A 191 -9.66 -4.09 18.42
N VAL A 192 -10.45 -4.95 17.76
CA VAL A 192 -11.70 -4.58 17.08
C VAL A 192 -12.81 -4.10 18.04
N PRO A 193 -13.08 -4.72 19.20
CA PRO A 193 -14.11 -4.24 20.13
C PRO A 193 -13.90 -2.79 20.58
N TRP A 194 -12.65 -2.37 20.81
CA TRP A 194 -12.33 -0.99 21.16
C TRP A 194 -12.59 -0.02 20.00
N ALA A 195 -12.37 -0.49 18.76
CA ALA A 195 -12.73 0.26 17.57
C ALA A 195 -14.25 0.50 17.52
N LEU A 196 -15.06 -0.54 17.71
CA LEU A 196 -16.52 -0.43 17.60
C LEU A 196 -17.11 0.49 18.68
N ARG A 197 -16.65 0.41 19.94
CA ARG A 197 -17.11 1.28 21.03
C ARG A 197 -16.91 2.77 20.74
N ARG A 198 -15.69 3.14 20.32
CA ARG A 198 -15.38 4.54 19.94
C ARG A 198 -16.14 5.04 18.72
N HIS A 199 -16.70 4.15 17.90
CA HIS A 199 -17.58 4.55 16.80
C HIS A 199 -18.97 4.91 17.32
N ALA A 200 -19.54 4.07 18.17
CA ALA A 200 -20.86 4.28 18.76
C ALA A 200 -20.89 5.58 19.58
N ASP A 201 -19.85 5.83 20.39
CA ASP A 201 -19.77 7.05 21.22
C ASP A 201 -19.76 8.34 20.38
N ARG A 202 -19.12 8.31 19.21
CA ARG A 202 -19.07 9.48 18.30
C ARG A 202 -20.37 9.70 17.56
N VAL A 203 -20.98 8.63 17.05
CA VAL A 203 -22.28 8.71 16.35
C VAL A 203 -23.37 9.19 17.32
N ALA A 204 -23.33 8.76 18.59
CA ALA A 204 -24.23 9.27 19.62
C ALA A 204 -24.01 10.77 19.87
N SER A 205 -22.76 11.22 20.02
CA SER A 205 -22.43 12.63 20.24
C SER A 205 -22.73 13.54 19.03
N GLU A 206 -22.59 13.05 17.79
CA GLU A 206 -22.92 13.79 16.56
C GLU A 206 -24.44 13.80 16.31
N GLY A 207 -25.15 12.74 16.67
CA GLY A 207 -26.62 12.67 16.62
C GLY A 207 -27.28 13.68 17.54
N ASP A 208 -26.80 13.84 18.78
CA ASP A 208 -27.32 14.83 19.72
C ASP A 208 -27.08 16.28 19.25
N ALA A 209 -25.97 16.54 18.54
CA ALA A 209 -25.66 17.85 17.96
C ALA A 209 -26.47 18.14 16.67
N GLY A 210 -26.76 17.12 15.87
CA GLY A 210 -27.55 17.23 14.63
C GLY A 210 -29.05 17.46 14.90
N ILE A 211 -29.62 16.80 15.92
CA ILE A 211 -31.01 17.01 16.35
C ILE A 211 -31.25 18.46 16.82
N ALA A 212 -30.25 19.09 17.42
CA ALA A 212 -30.31 20.50 17.82
C ALA A 212 -30.26 21.49 16.63
N ALA A 213 -29.67 21.08 15.49
CA ALA A 213 -29.51 21.92 14.30
C ALA A 213 -30.67 21.77 13.29
N ASP A 214 -31.23 20.57 13.15
CA ASP A 214 -32.34 20.29 12.22
C ASP A 214 -33.68 20.93 12.64
N ALA A 215 -33.81 21.35 13.90
CA ALA A 215 -34.97 22.10 14.37
C ALA A 215 -35.08 23.53 13.79
N ALA A 216 -34.09 23.99 12.99
CA ALA A 216 -33.94 25.40 12.62
C ALA A 216 -34.25 25.79 11.16
N SER A 217 -34.55 24.87 10.23
CA SER A 217 -34.76 25.28 8.82
C SER A 217 -35.62 24.32 7.96
N PRO A 218 -36.92 24.59 7.75
CA PRO A 218 -37.84 23.73 6.98
C PRO A 218 -37.86 23.94 5.45
N ASP A 219 -37.27 25.01 4.91
CA ASP A 219 -37.59 25.51 3.55
C ASP A 219 -36.68 25.00 2.41
N ALA A 220 -35.73 24.08 2.69
CA ALA A 220 -34.70 23.66 1.73
C ALA A 220 -35.06 22.40 0.90
N THR A 221 -36.20 21.77 1.15
CA THR A 221 -36.50 20.40 0.72
C THR A 221 -36.97 20.26 -0.74
N ALA A 222 -37.58 21.30 -1.33
CA ALA A 222 -38.14 21.23 -2.68
C ALA A 222 -37.11 21.53 -3.79
N VAL A 223 -36.16 22.44 -3.56
CA VAL A 223 -35.09 22.80 -4.54
C VAL A 223 -34.01 21.71 -4.61
N ALA A 224 -33.79 20.98 -3.50
CA ALA A 224 -32.86 19.85 -3.45
C ALA A 224 -33.32 18.66 -4.31
N ALA A 225 -34.62 18.46 -4.50
CA ALA A 225 -35.17 17.30 -5.22
C ALA A 225 -34.89 17.33 -6.74
N ASP A 226 -34.83 18.52 -7.35
CA ASP A 226 -34.60 18.66 -8.80
C ASP A 226 -33.10 18.71 -9.14
N ALA A 227 -32.28 19.35 -8.28
CA ALA A 227 -30.82 19.35 -8.39
C ALA A 227 -30.23 17.94 -8.19
N THR A 228 -30.82 17.13 -7.29
CA THR A 228 -30.33 15.77 -7.01
C THR A 228 -30.52 14.81 -8.17
N VAL A 229 -31.53 14.98 -9.04
CA VAL A 229 -31.78 14.09 -10.19
C VAL A 229 -30.78 14.34 -11.32
N GLU A 230 -30.45 15.61 -11.61
CA GLU A 230 -29.47 15.99 -12.62
C GLU A 230 -28.03 15.70 -12.17
N GLU A 231 -27.74 15.92 -10.88
CA GLU A 231 -26.48 15.51 -10.25
C GLU A 231 -26.31 13.98 -10.24
N HIS A 232 -27.40 13.21 -10.07
CA HIS A 232 -27.37 11.73 -10.17
C HIS A 232 -27.07 11.24 -11.59
N ARG A 233 -27.59 11.91 -12.62
CA ARG A 233 -27.34 11.58 -14.05
C ARG A 233 -25.93 11.94 -14.50
N ALA A 234 -25.41 13.10 -14.07
CA ALA A 234 -24.01 13.48 -14.32
C ALA A 234 -23.03 12.59 -13.54
N ALA A 235 -23.37 12.21 -12.31
CA ALA A 235 -22.57 11.28 -11.49
C ALA A 235 -22.58 9.84 -12.01
N THR A 236 -23.65 9.39 -12.68
CA THR A 236 -23.71 8.06 -13.30
C THR A 236 -22.91 7.99 -14.59
N ALA A 237 -23.03 8.99 -15.49
CA ALA A 237 -22.25 9.05 -16.73
C ALA A 237 -20.74 9.32 -16.49
N GLY A 238 -20.39 10.21 -15.56
CA GLY A 238 -19.01 10.37 -15.08
C GLY A 238 -18.53 9.16 -14.27
N GLY A 239 -19.47 8.44 -13.64
CA GLY A 239 -19.24 7.21 -12.88
C GLY A 239 -18.76 6.05 -13.74
N GLU A 240 -19.35 5.81 -14.91
CA GLU A 240 -18.96 4.71 -15.80
C GLU A 240 -17.56 4.87 -16.40
N LEU A 241 -17.21 6.08 -16.86
CA LEU A 241 -15.85 6.41 -17.32
C LEU A 241 -14.82 6.38 -16.17
N SER A 242 -15.22 6.80 -14.97
CA SER A 242 -14.43 6.70 -13.73
C SER A 242 -14.22 5.25 -13.28
N LEU A 243 -15.24 4.40 -13.43
CA LEU A 243 -15.19 2.97 -13.10
C LEU A 243 -14.22 2.23 -14.02
N ALA A 244 -14.25 2.48 -15.33
CA ALA A 244 -13.32 1.87 -16.28
C ALA A 244 -11.86 2.31 -16.01
N ARG A 245 -11.62 3.60 -15.74
CA ARG A 245 -10.29 4.11 -15.38
C ARG A 245 -9.82 3.58 -14.03
N GLY A 246 -10.72 3.55 -13.03
CA GLY A 246 -10.47 3.01 -11.70
C GLY A 246 -10.19 1.51 -11.69
N GLY A 247 -10.88 0.75 -12.53
CA GLY A 247 -10.67 -0.69 -12.72
C GLY A 247 -9.30 -1.00 -13.32
N ARG A 248 -8.89 -0.27 -14.37
CA ARG A 248 -7.53 -0.42 -14.94
C ARG A 248 -6.43 -0.07 -13.94
N PHE A 249 -6.63 1.00 -13.16
CA PHE A 249 -5.71 1.37 -12.10
C PHE A 249 -5.60 0.26 -11.04
N ALA A 250 -6.74 -0.26 -10.57
CA ALA A 250 -6.78 -1.36 -9.59
C ALA A 250 -6.07 -2.61 -10.12
N LEU A 251 -6.34 -3.01 -11.37
CA LEU A 251 -5.65 -4.13 -12.01
C LEU A 251 -4.13 -3.91 -12.13
N SER A 252 -3.71 -2.68 -12.40
CA SER A 252 -2.29 -2.33 -12.45
C SER A 252 -1.63 -2.47 -11.09
N VAL A 253 -2.27 -1.95 -10.03
CA VAL A 253 -1.78 -2.05 -8.65
C VAL A 253 -1.72 -3.52 -8.20
N LEU A 254 -2.73 -4.32 -8.55
CA LEU A 254 -2.73 -5.77 -8.34
C LEU A 254 -1.52 -6.45 -8.99
N GLY A 255 -1.24 -6.13 -10.26
CA GLY A 255 -0.07 -6.66 -10.98
C GLY A 255 1.25 -6.30 -10.31
N ILE A 256 1.39 -5.05 -9.84
CA ILE A 256 2.56 -4.58 -9.08
C ILE A 256 2.71 -5.39 -7.79
N MET A 257 1.65 -5.56 -7.01
CA MET A 257 1.68 -6.29 -5.75
C MET A 257 2.01 -7.77 -5.95
N ALA A 258 1.45 -8.40 -6.98
CA ALA A 258 1.75 -9.80 -7.32
C ALA A 258 3.23 -9.96 -7.72
N ALA A 259 3.76 -9.04 -8.53
CA ALA A 259 5.17 -9.01 -8.89
C ALA A 259 6.09 -8.78 -7.67
N GLU A 260 5.71 -7.90 -6.75
CA GLU A 260 6.45 -7.69 -5.49
C GLU A 260 6.50 -8.98 -4.65
N GLN A 261 5.38 -9.70 -4.53
CA GLN A 261 5.36 -11.01 -3.85
C GLN A 261 6.22 -12.04 -4.57
N ALA A 262 6.24 -12.02 -5.90
CA ALA A 262 7.11 -12.87 -6.70
C ALA A 262 8.59 -12.61 -6.36
N LEU A 263 9.03 -11.34 -6.35
CA LEU A 263 10.40 -10.97 -6.01
C LEU A 263 10.81 -11.39 -4.58
N LEU A 264 9.90 -11.27 -3.62
CA LEU A 264 10.24 -11.46 -2.21
C LEU A 264 10.05 -12.89 -1.70
N ASN A 265 9.15 -13.68 -2.29
CA ASN A 265 8.77 -15.00 -1.75
C ASN A 265 9.04 -16.18 -2.70
N LEU A 266 8.99 -16.01 -4.03
CA LEU A 266 9.28 -17.11 -4.95
C LEU A 266 10.70 -17.68 -4.81
N PRO A 267 11.76 -16.92 -4.48
CA PRO A 267 13.08 -17.50 -4.24
C PRO A 267 13.07 -18.62 -3.20
N VAL A 268 12.31 -18.42 -2.12
CA VAL A 268 12.18 -19.39 -1.03
C VAL A 268 11.48 -20.65 -1.52
N LEU A 269 10.42 -20.48 -2.31
CA LEU A 269 9.64 -21.60 -2.86
C LEU A 269 10.43 -22.36 -3.92
N THR A 270 11.17 -21.67 -4.79
CA THR A 270 12.02 -22.30 -5.81
C THR A 270 13.15 -23.07 -5.14
N VAL A 271 13.86 -22.49 -4.18
CA VAL A 271 14.92 -23.21 -3.44
C VAL A 271 14.36 -24.42 -2.68
N LYS A 272 13.16 -24.33 -2.11
CA LYS A 272 12.49 -25.48 -1.49
C LYS A 272 12.21 -26.60 -2.52
N ALA A 273 11.79 -26.22 -3.73
CA ALA A 273 11.45 -27.16 -4.80
C ALA A 273 12.70 -27.77 -5.47
N THR A 274 13.80 -27.02 -5.58
CA THR A 274 15.03 -27.44 -6.29
C THR A 274 16.12 -27.96 -5.36
N ALA A 275 15.99 -27.78 -4.05
CA ALA A 275 16.89 -28.34 -3.04
C ALA A 275 16.11 -28.88 -1.84
N ASN A 276 16.00 -28.11 -0.76
CA ASN A 276 15.39 -28.59 0.49
C ASN A 276 14.95 -27.43 1.38
N ALA A 277 14.18 -27.75 2.42
CA ALA A 277 13.65 -26.78 3.36
C ALA A 277 14.76 -25.99 4.09
N ALA A 278 15.86 -26.63 4.49
CA ALA A 278 16.95 -25.96 5.20
C ALA A 278 17.59 -24.84 4.35
N LEU A 279 17.84 -25.10 3.06
CA LEU A 279 18.37 -24.09 2.15
C LEU A 279 17.35 -23.00 1.84
N ALA A 280 16.05 -23.34 1.76
CA ALA A 280 14.98 -22.37 1.62
C ALA A 280 14.90 -21.42 2.83
N GLY A 281 15.13 -21.93 4.04
CA GLY A 281 15.28 -21.13 5.26
C GLY A 281 16.46 -20.16 5.20
N ALA A 282 17.61 -20.59 4.67
CA ALA A 282 18.75 -19.70 4.47
C ALA A 282 18.47 -18.61 3.41
N ALA A 283 17.86 -18.98 2.27
CA ALA A 283 17.44 -18.01 1.24
C ALA A 283 16.44 -16.99 1.81
N PHE A 284 15.51 -17.45 2.66
CA PHE A 284 14.57 -16.59 3.38
C PHE A 284 15.30 -15.59 4.28
N ASN A 285 16.27 -16.03 5.08
CA ASN A 285 17.01 -15.17 6.01
C ASN A 285 17.78 -14.06 5.29
N ILE A 286 18.44 -14.40 4.17
CA ILE A 286 19.18 -13.44 3.36
C ILE A 286 18.21 -12.36 2.83
N LEU A 287 17.06 -12.76 2.28
CA LEU A 287 16.05 -11.81 1.80
C LEU A 287 15.34 -11.05 2.92
N LEU A 288 15.34 -11.56 4.15
CA LEU A 288 14.77 -10.87 5.30
C LEU A 288 15.52 -9.58 5.61
N ILE A 289 16.83 -9.52 5.32
CA ILE A 289 17.65 -8.30 5.42
C ILE A 289 17.06 -7.18 4.56
N ALA A 290 16.67 -7.49 3.32
CA ALA A 290 16.05 -6.52 2.42
C ALA A 290 14.66 -6.10 2.88
N ARG A 291 13.90 -6.98 3.53
CA ARG A 291 12.50 -6.73 3.92
C ARG A 291 12.35 -5.66 4.99
N ALA A 292 13.23 -5.62 6.00
CA ALA A 292 13.06 -4.66 7.10
C ALA A 292 13.13 -3.20 6.60
N PRO A 293 14.11 -2.79 5.78
CA PRO A 293 14.13 -1.45 5.19
C PRO A 293 13.01 -1.21 4.19
N LEU A 294 12.61 -2.21 3.38
CA LEU A 294 11.46 -2.08 2.49
C LEU A 294 10.17 -1.78 3.28
N GLN A 295 9.96 -2.46 4.40
CA GLN A 295 8.80 -2.25 5.27
C GLN A 295 8.81 -0.87 5.92
N LEU A 296 9.98 -0.39 6.36
CA LEU A 296 10.13 0.98 6.88
C LEU A 296 9.88 2.02 5.77
N PHE A 297 10.35 1.75 4.56
CA PHE A 297 10.19 2.65 3.43
C PHE A 297 8.76 2.70 2.90
N GLN A 298 7.94 1.65 3.08
CA GLN A 298 6.52 1.69 2.74
C GLN A 298 5.81 2.87 3.42
N ALA A 299 6.17 3.21 4.66
CA ALA A 299 5.66 4.41 5.33
C ALA A 299 5.97 5.70 4.54
N ILE A 300 7.20 5.82 4.04
CA ILE A 300 7.63 6.97 3.22
C ILE A 300 6.87 6.98 1.89
N GLN A 301 6.69 5.82 1.25
CA GLN A 301 5.94 5.72 -0.02
C GLN A 301 4.49 6.19 0.11
N THR A 302 3.81 5.87 1.23
CA THR A 302 2.41 6.28 1.44
C THR A 302 2.23 7.79 1.55
N SER A 303 3.23 8.52 2.05
CA SER A 303 3.20 9.99 2.12
C SER A 303 3.78 10.67 0.88
N LEU A 304 4.63 9.97 0.13
CA LEU A 304 5.31 10.51 -1.05
C LEU A 304 4.35 10.76 -2.21
N LEU A 305 3.41 9.84 -2.48
CA LEU A 305 2.48 9.97 -3.61
C LEU A 305 1.58 11.22 -3.54
N PRO A 306 0.88 11.51 -2.42
CA PRO A 306 0.10 12.75 -2.30
C PRO A 306 0.96 14.01 -2.48
N HIS A 307 2.18 14.00 -1.94
CA HIS A 307 3.10 15.12 -2.05
C HIS A 307 3.56 15.34 -3.50
N LEU A 308 3.96 14.28 -4.20
CA LEU A 308 4.37 14.34 -5.61
C LEU A 308 3.21 14.76 -6.53
N THR A 309 1.99 14.28 -6.26
CA THR A 309 0.77 14.67 -7.00
C THR A 309 0.45 16.16 -6.78
N GLY A 310 0.63 16.66 -5.55
CA GLY A 310 0.50 18.07 -5.22
C GLY A 310 1.52 18.95 -5.94
N LEU A 311 2.79 18.52 -6.01
CA LEU A 311 3.83 19.23 -6.75
C LEU A 311 3.54 19.25 -8.26
N HIS A 312 3.09 18.13 -8.82
CA HIS A 312 2.75 18.02 -10.24
C HIS A 312 1.61 18.98 -10.64
N SER A 313 0.67 19.24 -9.73
CA SER A 313 -0.48 20.12 -9.99
C SER A 313 -0.23 21.60 -9.67
N ARG A 314 0.68 21.94 -8.73
CA ARG A 314 0.80 23.30 -8.17
C ARG A 314 2.18 23.97 -8.30
N ALA A 315 3.26 23.20 -8.35
CA ALA A 315 4.63 23.71 -8.16
C ALA A 315 5.54 23.52 -9.38
N GLY A 316 5.02 22.97 -10.49
CA GLY A 316 5.76 22.78 -11.74
C GLY A 316 6.67 21.53 -11.76
N ALA A 317 7.18 21.20 -12.95
CA ALA A 317 7.97 20.00 -13.19
C ALA A 317 9.31 19.99 -12.42
N GLU A 318 9.93 21.15 -12.23
CA GLU A 318 11.24 21.25 -11.58
C GLU A 318 11.21 20.81 -10.11
N SER A 319 10.21 21.26 -9.34
CA SER A 319 10.04 20.84 -7.94
C SER A 319 9.76 19.34 -7.83
N PHE A 320 8.96 18.79 -8.75
CA PHE A 320 8.71 17.34 -8.80
C PHE A 320 10.02 16.55 -9.01
N HIS A 321 10.82 16.94 -10.02
CA HIS A 321 12.09 16.28 -10.31
C HIS A 321 13.11 16.45 -9.18
N ARG A 322 13.14 17.62 -8.53
CA ARG A 322 14.01 17.89 -7.37
C ARG A 322 13.68 16.95 -6.21
N THR A 323 12.40 16.80 -5.87
CA THR A 323 11.95 15.90 -4.79
C THR A 323 12.32 14.45 -5.10
N VAL A 324 12.04 13.97 -6.31
CA VAL A 324 12.43 12.61 -6.72
C VAL A 324 13.94 12.43 -6.62
N ARG A 325 14.74 13.36 -7.15
CA ARG A 325 16.22 13.29 -7.10
C ARG A 325 16.74 13.21 -5.67
N ILE A 326 16.24 14.05 -4.77
CA ILE A 326 16.66 14.05 -3.36
C ILE A 326 16.32 12.70 -2.72
N THR A 327 15.10 12.20 -2.91
CA THR A 327 14.71 10.87 -2.39
C THR A 327 15.61 9.76 -2.93
N LEU A 328 15.94 9.77 -4.23
CA LEU A 328 16.84 8.78 -4.84
C LEU A 328 18.26 8.85 -4.26
N LEU A 329 18.81 10.05 -4.05
CA LEU A 329 20.13 10.22 -3.42
C LEU A 329 20.14 9.76 -1.96
N THR A 330 19.09 10.04 -1.20
CA THR A 330 18.94 9.53 0.18
C THR A 330 18.89 8.01 0.21
N ILE A 331 18.12 7.39 -0.69
CA ILE A 331 18.06 5.92 -0.82
C ILE A 331 19.44 5.36 -1.20
N ALA A 332 20.14 5.97 -2.15
CA ALA A 332 21.46 5.52 -2.57
C ALA A 332 22.47 5.58 -1.41
N ALA A 333 22.50 6.68 -0.65
CA ALA A 333 23.36 6.83 0.52
C ALA A 333 23.02 5.80 1.61
N PHE A 334 21.73 5.61 1.90
CA PHE A 334 21.26 4.61 2.86
C PHE A 334 21.65 3.18 2.42
N ALA A 335 21.39 2.83 1.16
CA ALA A 335 21.71 1.52 0.63
C ALA A 335 23.22 1.25 0.61
N ALA A 336 24.04 2.25 0.27
CA ALA A 336 25.49 2.16 0.35
C ALA A 336 25.95 1.93 1.79
N ALA A 337 25.39 2.65 2.77
CA ALA A 337 25.71 2.44 4.18
C ALA A 337 25.34 1.02 4.66
N VAL A 338 24.16 0.52 4.28
CA VAL A 338 23.75 -0.87 4.59
C VAL A 338 24.67 -1.89 3.92
N ALA A 339 24.99 -1.72 2.64
CA ALA A 339 25.89 -2.62 1.91
C ALA A 339 27.30 -2.63 2.51
N LEU A 340 27.84 -1.48 2.90
CA LEU A 340 29.12 -1.38 3.61
C LEU A 340 29.06 -2.02 5.00
N GLY A 341 27.94 -1.86 5.72
CA GLY A 341 27.71 -2.56 6.99
C GLY A 341 27.68 -4.08 6.83
N LEU A 342 26.98 -4.58 5.81
CA LEU A 342 26.94 -6.01 5.46
C LEU A 342 28.31 -6.52 5.01
N LEU A 343 29.10 -5.70 4.33
CA LEU A 343 30.48 -6.02 3.98
C LEU A 343 31.36 -6.13 5.24
N ALA A 344 31.26 -5.18 6.16
CA ALA A 344 32.11 -5.12 7.36
C ALA A 344 31.76 -6.22 8.39
N VAL A 345 30.48 -6.35 8.72
CA VAL A 345 30.01 -7.18 9.85
C VAL A 345 28.87 -8.15 9.49
N GLY A 346 28.44 -8.20 8.23
CA GLY A 346 27.27 -8.99 7.81
C GLY A 346 27.33 -10.46 8.20
N PRO A 347 28.40 -11.22 7.86
CA PRO A 347 28.52 -12.63 8.26
C PRO A 347 28.46 -12.84 9.77
N GLN A 348 29.11 -11.96 10.55
CA GLN A 348 29.14 -12.03 12.01
C GLN A 348 27.75 -11.79 12.61
N VAL A 349 27.06 -10.77 12.12
CA VAL A 349 25.68 -10.46 12.54
C VAL A 349 24.74 -11.61 12.17
N MET A 350 24.83 -12.14 10.95
CA MET A 350 23.96 -13.23 10.51
C MET A 350 24.21 -14.52 11.30
N HIS A 351 25.45 -14.81 11.67
CA HIS A 351 25.78 -15.97 12.50
C HIS A 351 25.33 -15.80 13.96
N ALA A 352 25.38 -14.57 14.49
CA ALA A 352 24.89 -14.28 15.84
C ALA A 352 23.36 -14.28 15.94
N VAL A 353 22.67 -13.87 14.87
CA VAL A 353 21.20 -13.71 14.84
C VAL A 353 20.48 -14.98 14.41
N PHE A 354 21.03 -15.72 13.45
CA PHE A 354 20.40 -16.93 12.92
C PHE A 354 21.26 -18.14 13.19
N ALA A 355 20.67 -19.17 13.79
CA ALA A 355 21.32 -20.46 13.90
C ALA A 355 21.47 -21.11 12.52
N GLY A 356 22.59 -21.79 12.30
CA GLY A 356 22.82 -22.61 11.12
C GLY A 356 24.07 -22.22 10.34
N ARG A 357 23.93 -22.14 9.02
CA ARG A 357 25.05 -22.06 8.09
C ARG A 357 25.73 -20.67 8.08
N PRO A 358 27.03 -20.60 7.76
CA PRO A 358 27.69 -19.33 7.50
C PRO A 358 27.14 -18.69 6.22
N TYR A 359 27.06 -17.36 6.21
CA TYR A 359 26.60 -16.58 5.06
C TYR A 359 27.79 -15.91 4.38
N ALA A 360 27.84 -15.98 3.05
CA ALA A 360 28.91 -15.40 2.27
C ALA A 360 28.80 -13.87 2.26
N ARG A 361 29.90 -13.18 2.57
CA ARG A 361 29.95 -11.72 2.63
C ARG A 361 29.53 -11.06 1.31
N GLY A 362 30.04 -11.57 0.18
CA GLY A 362 29.69 -11.05 -1.14
C GLY A 362 28.20 -11.13 -1.44
N GLY A 363 27.56 -12.25 -1.08
CA GLY A 363 26.13 -12.47 -1.23
C GLY A 363 25.26 -11.48 -0.47
N LEU A 364 25.62 -11.22 0.80
CA LEU A 364 24.95 -10.21 1.63
C LEU A 364 25.05 -8.81 1.03
N VAL A 365 26.21 -8.44 0.48
CA VAL A 365 26.40 -7.15 -0.20
C VAL A 365 25.52 -7.04 -1.45
N LEU A 366 25.44 -8.10 -2.27
CA LEU A 366 24.55 -8.14 -3.43
C LEU A 366 23.10 -7.90 -3.04
N VAL A 367 22.64 -8.51 -1.94
CA VAL A 367 21.28 -8.33 -1.42
C VAL A 367 21.06 -6.91 -0.90
N GLY A 368 22.05 -6.31 -0.22
CA GLY A 368 22.02 -4.91 0.19
C GLY A 368 21.90 -3.96 -1.01
N CYS A 369 22.65 -4.20 -2.08
CA CYS A 369 22.53 -3.45 -3.33
C CYS A 369 21.14 -3.64 -3.97
N GLY A 370 20.65 -4.88 -4.05
CA GLY A 370 19.33 -5.20 -4.58
C GLY A 370 18.20 -4.55 -3.78
N MET A 371 18.32 -4.48 -2.46
CA MET A 371 17.41 -3.74 -1.58
C MET A 371 17.40 -2.24 -1.93
N GLY A 372 18.57 -1.63 -2.12
CA GLY A 372 18.67 -0.22 -2.56
C GLY A 372 17.96 0.03 -3.88
N LEU A 373 18.19 -0.83 -4.87
CA LEU A 373 17.51 -0.78 -6.17
C LEU A 373 15.99 -0.97 -6.01
N HIS A 374 15.55 -1.88 -5.14
CA HIS A 374 14.12 -2.06 -4.86
C HIS A 374 13.48 -0.81 -4.23
N LEU A 375 14.17 -0.13 -3.32
CA LEU A 375 13.73 1.15 -2.77
C LEU A 375 13.63 2.25 -3.85
N VAL A 376 14.63 2.33 -4.74
CA VAL A 376 14.63 3.22 -5.90
C VAL A 376 13.43 2.94 -6.82
N ALA A 377 13.20 1.67 -7.15
CA ALA A 377 12.04 1.24 -7.92
C ALA A 377 10.72 1.67 -7.24
N GLY A 378 10.64 1.55 -5.91
CA GLY A 378 9.52 2.04 -5.13
C GLY A 378 9.23 3.54 -5.32
N THR A 379 10.26 4.39 -5.24
CA THR A 379 10.13 5.84 -5.49
C THR A 379 9.70 6.15 -6.92
N LEU A 380 10.33 5.50 -7.91
CA LEU A 380 10.00 5.70 -9.32
C LEU A 380 8.59 5.20 -9.64
N ASN A 381 8.14 4.13 -8.98
CA ASN A 381 6.77 3.65 -9.05
C ASN A 381 5.78 4.71 -8.54
N GLN A 382 6.03 5.32 -7.38
CA GLN A 382 5.18 6.42 -6.90
C GLN A 382 5.17 7.61 -7.87
N ALA A 383 6.29 7.95 -8.49
CA ALA A 383 6.36 8.98 -9.53
C ALA A 383 5.56 8.61 -10.80
N ALA A 384 5.56 7.33 -11.20
CA ALA A 384 4.75 6.84 -12.31
C ALA A 384 3.25 6.86 -11.99
N LEU A 385 2.86 6.48 -10.78
CA LEU A 385 1.48 6.55 -10.31
C LEU A 385 0.97 8.00 -10.25
N ALA A 386 1.80 8.93 -9.78
CA ALA A 386 1.48 10.37 -9.75
C ALA A 386 1.21 10.98 -11.15
N ARG A 387 1.65 10.30 -12.21
CA ARG A 387 1.55 10.73 -13.62
C ARG A 387 0.54 9.91 -14.42
N ASP A 388 -0.35 9.18 -13.76
CA ASP A 388 -1.36 8.28 -14.36
C ASP A 388 -0.76 7.18 -15.26
N ARG A 389 0.44 6.68 -14.92
CA ARG A 389 1.16 5.63 -15.67
C ARG A 389 1.14 4.27 -14.98
N ALA A 390 0.10 3.97 -14.22
CA ALA A 390 0.00 2.73 -13.44
C ALA A 390 0.16 1.46 -14.29
N GLY A 391 -0.45 1.42 -15.48
CA GLY A 391 -0.35 0.26 -16.38
C GLY A 391 1.07 -0.01 -16.88
N LEU A 392 1.82 1.04 -17.22
CA LEU A 392 3.21 0.92 -17.66
C LEU A 392 4.14 0.53 -16.50
N ALA A 393 3.87 1.05 -15.30
CA ALA A 393 4.59 0.63 -14.10
C ALA A 393 4.33 -0.87 -13.79
N ALA A 394 3.07 -1.32 -13.89
CA ALA A 394 2.72 -2.72 -13.72
C ALA A 394 3.40 -3.64 -14.74
N ALA A 395 3.49 -3.22 -16.00
CA ALA A 395 4.23 -3.96 -17.02
C ALA A 395 5.73 -4.10 -16.66
N ALA A 396 6.36 -3.05 -16.14
CA ALA A 396 7.76 -3.11 -15.70
C ALA A 396 7.95 -4.09 -14.52
N TRP A 397 7.07 -4.05 -13.52
CA TRP A 397 7.05 -4.97 -12.40
C TRP A 397 6.86 -6.43 -12.82
N LEU A 398 5.84 -6.70 -13.65
CA LEU A 398 5.55 -8.05 -14.15
C LEU A 398 6.69 -8.59 -15.01
N THR A 399 7.33 -7.74 -15.83
CA THR A 399 8.49 -8.13 -16.64
C THR A 399 9.66 -8.52 -15.76
N ALA A 400 10.01 -7.69 -14.76
CA ALA A 400 11.09 -8.00 -13.83
C ALA A 400 10.81 -9.28 -13.02
N ALA A 401 9.57 -9.48 -12.58
CA ALA A 401 9.16 -10.71 -11.88
C ALA A 401 9.26 -11.95 -12.77
N ALA A 402 8.78 -11.88 -14.02
CA ALA A 402 8.86 -13.00 -14.96
C ALA A 402 10.31 -13.38 -15.27
N LEU A 403 11.18 -12.40 -15.53
CA LEU A 403 12.60 -12.62 -15.76
C LEU A 403 13.29 -13.22 -14.53
N PHE A 404 12.93 -12.76 -13.33
CA PHE A 404 13.48 -13.30 -12.09
C PHE A 404 13.06 -14.74 -11.85
N VAL A 405 11.78 -15.06 -12.05
CA VAL A 405 11.29 -16.45 -11.95
C VAL A 405 11.99 -17.35 -12.96
N GLY A 406 12.14 -16.89 -14.21
CA GLY A 406 12.93 -17.59 -15.23
C GLY A 406 14.37 -17.85 -14.74
N TRP A 407 15.06 -16.82 -14.26
CA TRP A 407 16.42 -16.92 -13.73
C TRP A 407 16.55 -17.94 -12.58
N LEU A 408 15.61 -17.96 -11.63
CA LEU A 408 15.65 -18.88 -10.50
C LEU A 408 15.59 -20.35 -10.96
N THR A 409 14.86 -20.64 -12.04
CA THR A 409 14.71 -22.00 -12.59
C THR A 409 15.85 -22.44 -13.49
N LEU A 410 16.61 -21.50 -14.07
CA LEU A 410 17.72 -21.82 -14.97
C LEU A 410 18.98 -22.20 -14.17
N PRO A 411 19.62 -23.36 -14.44
CA PRO A 411 20.78 -23.83 -13.69
C PRO A 411 22.10 -23.14 -14.11
N VAL A 412 22.09 -21.82 -14.28
CA VAL A 412 23.27 -21.03 -14.72
C VAL A 412 24.33 -20.94 -13.61
N VAL A 413 23.89 -20.80 -12.36
CA VAL A 413 24.77 -20.69 -11.18
C VAL A 413 24.52 -21.89 -10.27
N SER A 414 25.54 -22.73 -10.06
CA SER A 414 25.40 -23.97 -9.29
C SER A 414 25.03 -23.75 -7.82
N ASP A 415 25.57 -22.69 -7.19
CA ASP A 415 25.17 -22.29 -5.84
C ASP A 415 23.79 -21.62 -5.88
N GLN A 416 22.79 -22.27 -5.28
CA GLN A 416 21.41 -21.78 -5.28
C GLN A 416 21.22 -20.50 -4.45
N LEU A 417 21.96 -20.29 -3.37
CA LEU A 417 21.86 -19.04 -2.60
C LEU A 417 22.44 -17.89 -3.41
N LEU A 418 23.62 -18.09 -4.00
CA LEU A 418 24.22 -17.08 -4.88
C LEU A 418 23.33 -16.79 -6.09
N ARG A 419 22.66 -17.80 -6.64
CA ARG A 419 21.66 -17.62 -7.72
C ARG A 419 20.51 -16.72 -7.28
N VAL A 420 19.99 -16.91 -6.06
CA VAL A 420 18.95 -16.04 -5.48
C VAL A 420 19.46 -14.61 -5.29
N GLU A 421 20.67 -14.44 -4.74
CA GLU A 421 21.28 -13.13 -4.48
C GLU A 421 21.54 -12.35 -5.77
N LEU A 422 22.18 -12.98 -6.76
CA LEU A 422 22.41 -12.41 -8.09
C LEU A 422 21.10 -12.13 -8.83
N GLY A 423 20.15 -13.05 -8.74
CA GLY A 423 18.85 -12.88 -9.37
C GLY A 423 18.07 -11.72 -8.77
N TYR A 424 18.11 -11.56 -7.44
CA TYR A 424 17.39 -10.49 -6.75
C TYR A 424 17.98 -9.11 -7.09
N VAL A 425 19.30 -8.94 -7.06
CA VAL A 425 19.94 -7.68 -7.47
C VAL A 425 19.73 -7.40 -8.96
N GLY A 426 19.79 -8.43 -9.81
CA GLY A 426 19.52 -8.31 -11.24
C GLY A 426 18.08 -7.87 -11.54
N ALA A 427 17.10 -8.55 -10.92
CA ALA A 427 15.67 -8.24 -11.08
C ALA A 427 15.31 -6.83 -10.60
N THR A 428 15.82 -6.44 -9.43
CA THR A 428 15.59 -5.09 -8.90
C THR A 428 16.31 -4.02 -9.71
N GLY A 429 17.48 -4.33 -10.29
CA GLY A 429 18.19 -3.47 -11.23
C GLY A 429 17.41 -3.26 -12.54
N ILE A 430 16.91 -4.34 -13.15
CA ILE A 430 16.06 -4.29 -14.35
C ILE A 430 14.81 -3.45 -14.06
N LEU A 431 14.11 -3.75 -12.96
CA LEU A 431 12.92 -3.01 -12.54
C LEU A 431 13.21 -1.50 -12.38
N SER A 432 14.30 -1.16 -11.69
CA SER A 432 14.72 0.23 -11.50
C SER A 432 15.03 0.91 -12.83
N GLY A 433 15.74 0.24 -13.73
CA GLY A 433 16.05 0.75 -15.07
C GLY A 433 14.80 0.99 -15.91
N LEU A 434 13.86 0.05 -15.92
CA LEU A 434 12.58 0.17 -16.64
C LEU A 434 11.74 1.35 -16.10
N LEU A 435 11.62 1.47 -14.77
CA LEU A 435 10.88 2.57 -14.15
C LEU A 435 11.60 3.91 -14.31
N TYR A 436 12.93 3.93 -14.35
CA TYR A 436 13.71 5.14 -14.60
C TYR A 436 13.55 5.60 -16.06
N ALA A 437 13.60 4.68 -17.02
CA ALA A 437 13.29 4.98 -18.42
C ALA A 437 11.86 5.52 -18.58
N LEU A 438 10.89 4.96 -17.84
CA LEU A 438 9.51 5.47 -17.80
C LEU A 438 9.43 6.87 -17.20
N TYR A 439 10.25 7.16 -16.19
CA TYR A 439 10.33 8.47 -15.54
C TYR A 439 10.88 9.55 -16.48
N LEU A 440 11.93 9.23 -17.27
CA LEU A 440 12.53 10.17 -18.22
C LEU A 440 11.61 10.57 -19.38
N ARG A 441 10.67 9.71 -19.78
CA ARG A 441 9.72 10.04 -20.86
C ARG A 441 8.85 11.23 -20.45
N PRO A 442 8.76 12.32 -21.23
CA PRO A 442 7.91 13.49 -20.92
C PRO A 442 6.48 13.07 -20.60
N GLY A 443 5.87 13.67 -19.56
CA GLY A 443 4.45 13.48 -19.24
C GLY A 443 3.57 14.26 -20.22
N PRO A 444 2.30 13.89 -20.42
CA PRO A 444 1.34 14.86 -20.92
C PRO A 444 1.40 16.05 -19.97
N LEU A 445 1.62 17.26 -20.50
CA LEU A 445 1.43 18.48 -19.74
C LEU A 445 0.02 18.41 -19.15
N PRO A 446 -0.19 18.77 -17.86
CA PRO A 446 -1.54 18.93 -17.35
C PRO A 446 -2.27 19.83 -18.35
N ALA A 447 -3.36 19.32 -18.94
CA ALA A 447 -4.28 20.20 -19.62
C ALA A 447 -4.57 21.31 -18.63
N GLN A 448 -4.26 22.55 -18.99
CA GLN A 448 -4.62 23.73 -18.21
C GLN A 448 -6.15 23.75 -18.13
N LEU A 449 -6.71 22.99 -17.20
CA LEU A 449 -8.08 23.10 -16.72
C LEU A 449 -8.17 24.49 -16.08
N GLY A 450 -8.43 25.51 -16.91
CA GLY A 450 -8.48 26.89 -16.47
C GLY A 450 -8.00 27.94 -17.47
N ALA A 451 -7.52 27.57 -18.66
CA ALA A 451 -7.64 28.51 -19.77
C ALA A 451 -9.07 28.39 -20.28
N GLU A 452 -10.00 29.12 -19.65
CA GLU A 452 -11.19 29.50 -20.40
C GLU A 452 -10.70 30.03 -21.76
N PRO A 453 -11.30 29.61 -22.89
CA PRO A 453 -11.06 30.34 -24.11
C PRO A 453 -11.44 31.78 -23.75
N GLU A 454 -10.46 32.67 -23.77
CA GLU A 454 -10.62 34.10 -23.62
C GLU A 454 -11.73 34.46 -24.60
N THR A 455 -12.97 34.53 -24.12
CA THR A 455 -14.10 34.98 -24.91
C THR A 455 -13.72 36.39 -25.21
N ALA A 456 -13.26 36.59 -26.45
CA ALA A 456 -12.90 37.88 -26.99
C ALA A 456 -13.94 38.87 -26.48
N SER A 457 -13.51 39.72 -25.55
CA SER A 457 -14.32 40.75 -24.94
C SER A 457 -14.69 41.69 -26.07
N ALA A 458 -15.86 41.43 -26.66
CA ALA A 458 -16.49 42.33 -27.59
C ALA A 458 -16.57 43.69 -26.87
N PRO A 459 -16.06 44.77 -27.47
CA PRO A 459 -16.07 46.06 -26.80
C PRO A 459 -17.52 46.44 -26.51
N HIS A 460 -17.79 46.77 -25.25
CA HIS A 460 -19.04 47.38 -24.80
C HIS A 460 -19.41 48.51 -25.76
N ARG A 461 -20.36 48.25 -26.67
CA ARG A 461 -21.10 49.31 -27.34
C ARG A 461 -22.00 49.91 -26.29
N LEU A 462 -21.58 51.06 -25.78
CA LEU A 462 -22.45 52.03 -25.14
C LEU A 462 -23.66 52.25 -26.05
N VAL A 463 -24.81 51.72 -25.65
CA VAL A 463 -26.10 52.10 -26.22
C VAL A 463 -26.41 53.49 -25.67
N THR A 464 -26.01 54.50 -26.41
CA THR A 464 -26.46 55.89 -26.23
C THR A 464 -27.94 55.98 -26.61
N PRO A 465 -28.81 56.57 -25.76
CA PRO A 465 -30.19 56.83 -26.14
C PRO A 465 -30.22 57.87 -27.26
N ALA A 466 -30.97 57.55 -28.32
CA ALA A 466 -31.15 58.39 -29.49
C ALA A 466 -31.70 59.77 -29.13
N SER A 467 -31.13 60.74 -29.82
CA SER A 467 -31.45 62.16 -29.83
C SER A 467 -32.89 62.44 -30.26
N ARG A 468 -33.66 63.09 -29.36
CA ARG A 468 -34.78 63.95 -29.78
C ARG A 468 -34.27 65.37 -29.94
N ARG A 469 -34.14 65.76 -31.20
CA ARG A 469 -33.91 67.12 -31.70
C ARG A 469 -34.85 68.13 -31.02
N ARG A 470 -34.31 69.27 -30.58
CA ARG A 470 -34.93 70.60 -30.75
C ARG A 470 -33.85 71.66 -30.96
N ARG A 471 -34.12 72.51 -31.94
CA ARG A 471 -33.25 73.54 -32.54
C ARG A 471 -33.02 74.77 -31.63
N PRO A 472 -32.02 75.61 -31.96
CA PRO A 472 -31.62 76.75 -31.14
C PRO A 472 -32.35 78.05 -31.53
N HIS A 473 -32.86 78.75 -30.52
CA HIS A 473 -33.11 80.19 -30.47
C HIS A 473 -32.88 80.55 -28.99
N GLY A 474 -32.01 81.47 -28.59
CA GLY A 474 -31.85 82.82 -29.08
C GLY A 474 -32.35 83.77 -27.97
N ARG A 475 -31.40 84.37 -27.24
CA ARG A 475 -31.51 85.57 -26.38
C ARG A 475 -32.46 85.53 -25.16
N SER A 476 -31.89 85.83 -23.99
CA SER A 476 -32.04 87.12 -23.29
C SER A 476 -31.94 86.98 -21.76
N TRP A 477 -31.12 87.85 -21.18
CA TRP A 477 -30.94 88.09 -19.75
C TRP A 477 -32.18 88.84 -19.20
N PRO A 478 -32.61 88.64 -17.95
CA PRO A 478 -33.72 89.41 -17.39
C PRO A 478 -33.27 90.85 -17.06
N PRO A 479 -34.09 91.88 -17.29
CA PRO A 479 -33.87 93.18 -16.67
C PRO A 479 -34.44 93.17 -15.25
N ARG A 480 -33.64 93.65 -14.30
CA ARG A 480 -34.14 94.19 -13.03
C ARG A 480 -34.74 95.56 -13.32
N GLU A 481 -35.93 95.77 -12.80
CA GLU A 481 -36.57 97.08 -12.70
C GLU A 481 -35.66 98.12 -12.02
N ARG A 482 -35.54 99.29 -12.65
CA ARG A 482 -35.57 100.61 -12.00
C ARG A 482 -35.51 101.74 -13.05
N GLY A 483 -36.51 102.63 -13.02
CA GLY A 483 -36.36 104.02 -13.46
C GLY A 483 -37.18 104.44 -14.68
N ARG A 484 -38.39 104.94 -14.38
CA ARG A 484 -39.25 105.93 -15.06
C ARG A 484 -39.01 106.29 -16.52
#